data_AF-A0A7D5JYS0-F1
#
_entry.id   AF-A0A7D5JYS0-F1
#
_cell.length_a   1.000
_cell.length_b   1.000
_cell.length_c   1.000
_cell.angle_alpha   90.00
_cell.angle_beta   90.00
_cell.angle_gamma   90.00
#
_symmetry.space_group_name_H-M   'P 1'
#
loop_
_entity.id
_entity.type
_entity.pdbx_description
1 polymer ?
#
loop_
_entity_poly.entity_id
_entity_poly.type
_entity_poly.pdbx_seq_one_letter_code
_entity_poly.pdbx_strand_id
1 'polypeptide(L)'
;MAADAMVEDVNYTMITDVQIAERTKTQVQTDNVAVLRQGTSGAKVQTSTETGNQHKYQTRVVSNANKVNLKFPEAQPVLEDQLAKSIANIL
;
A
#
# COMPACT_ATOMS: atom_id res chain seq x y z
N MET A 1 -24.49 36.26 -22.39
CA MET A 1 -24.87 34.85 -22.18
C MET A 1 -23.78 34.22 -21.35
N ALA A 2 -24.18 33.55 -20.27
CA ALA A 2 -23.31 33.11 -19.19
C ALA A 2 -22.17 32.22 -19.71
N ALA A 3 -20.94 32.53 -19.30
CA ALA A 3 -19.85 31.59 -19.35
C ALA A 3 -20.15 30.52 -18.30
N ASP A 4 -20.87 29.48 -18.72
CA ASP A 4 -21.04 28.27 -17.93
C ASP A 4 -19.67 27.58 -17.94
N ALA A 5 -18.78 28.04 -17.05
CA ALA A 5 -17.49 27.42 -16.84
C ALA A 5 -17.78 26.01 -16.33
N MET A 6 -17.58 25.00 -17.18
CA MET A 6 -17.72 23.61 -16.78
C MET A 6 -16.77 23.37 -15.60
N VAL A 7 -17.35 23.29 -14.41
CA VAL A 7 -16.67 22.98 -13.16
C VAL A 7 -16.72 21.47 -13.03
N GLU A 8 -15.58 20.82 -13.22
CA GLU A 8 -15.45 19.37 -13.04
C GLU A 8 -15.05 19.06 -11.61
N ASP A 9 -15.74 18.12 -10.96
CA ASP A 9 -15.24 17.52 -9.73
C ASP A 9 -14.22 16.43 -10.09
N VAL A 10 -12.95 16.67 -9.78
CA VAL A 10 -11.86 15.76 -10.13
C VAL A 10 -11.32 15.11 -8.86
N ASN A 11 -11.35 13.78 -8.86
CA ASN A 11 -10.91 12.95 -7.75
C ASN A 11 -9.68 12.12 -8.15
N TYR A 12 -8.59 12.27 -7.39
CA TYR A 12 -7.40 11.42 -7.49
C TYR A 12 -7.29 10.53 -6.26
N THR A 13 -7.01 9.25 -6.50
CA THR A 13 -6.76 8.26 -5.46
C THR A 13 -5.38 7.64 -5.68
N MET A 14 -4.56 7.61 -4.63
CA MET A 14 -3.26 6.95 -4.62
C MET A 14 -3.32 5.77 -3.67
N ILE A 15 -2.96 4.59 -4.17
CA ILE A 15 -2.87 3.36 -3.38
C ILE A 15 -1.41 2.98 -3.28
N THR A 16 -0.88 2.95 -2.06
CA THR A 16 0.52 2.65 -1.79
C THR A 16 0.61 1.44 -0.87
N ASP A 17 1.22 0.37 -1.36
CA ASP A 17 1.56 -0.80 -0.55
C ASP A 17 2.89 -0.53 0.19
N VAL A 18 2.86 -0.64 1.51
CA VAL A 18 4.00 -0.33 2.39
C VAL A 18 4.39 -1.60 3.16
N GLN A 19 5.69 -1.88 3.19
CA GLN A 19 6.28 -2.91 4.04
C GLN A 19 7.11 -2.26 5.14
N ILE A 20 6.81 -2.58 6.39
CA ILE A 20 7.47 -2.03 7.58
C ILE A 20 8.19 -3.18 8.27
N ALA A 21 9.48 -2.99 8.55
CA ALA A 21 10.30 -3.96 9.26
C ALA A 21 10.75 -3.36 10.60
N GLU A 22 10.15 -3.82 11.69
CA GLU A 22 10.47 -3.37 13.06
C GLU A 22 11.44 -4.35 13.71
N ARG A 23 12.59 -3.86 14.19
CA ARG A 23 13.57 -4.70 14.88
C ARG A 23 13.12 -5.01 16.30
N THR A 24 13.11 -6.29 16.65
CA THR A 24 12.74 -6.79 17.98
C THR A 24 13.94 -7.48 18.67
N LYS A 25 13.89 -7.55 20.00
CA LYS A 25 14.84 -8.31 20.82
C LYS A 25 14.57 -9.82 20.79
N THR A 26 13.37 -10.24 20.37
CA THR A 26 12.99 -11.64 20.28
C THR A 26 13.31 -12.22 18.91
N GLN A 27 13.60 -13.52 18.86
CA GLN A 27 13.70 -14.23 17.59
C GLN A 27 12.31 -14.29 16.95
N VAL A 28 12.23 -13.90 15.68
CA VAL A 28 11.03 -13.97 14.85
C VAL A 28 11.22 -15.14 13.90
N GLN A 29 10.31 -16.11 13.94
CA GLN A 29 10.23 -17.18 12.95
C GLN A 29 9.19 -16.82 11.89
N THR A 30 9.54 -16.92 10.62
CA THR A 30 8.63 -16.72 9.49
C THR A 30 8.54 -18.01 8.69
N ASP A 31 7.34 -18.57 8.59
CA ASP A 31 7.06 -19.77 7.81
C ASP A 31 6.35 -19.40 6.50
N ASN A 32 7.02 -19.67 5.39
CA ASN A 32 6.49 -19.46 4.04
C ASN A 32 6.01 -20.78 3.46
N VAL A 33 4.72 -20.86 3.16
CA VAL A 33 4.10 -22.01 2.47
C VAL A 33 3.67 -21.59 1.07
N ALA A 34 4.33 -22.12 0.07
CA ALA A 34 3.99 -21.91 -1.34
C ALA A 34 3.39 -23.20 -1.93
N VAL A 35 2.19 -23.10 -2.50
CA VAL A 35 1.54 -24.20 -3.21
C VAL A 35 1.60 -23.92 -4.71
N LEU A 36 2.42 -24.70 -5.40
CA LEU A 36 2.62 -24.59 -6.85
C LEU A 36 1.76 -25.66 -7.54
N ARG A 37 0.70 -25.25 -8.23
CA ARG A 37 -0.09 -26.18 -9.06
C ARG A 37 0.77 -26.64 -10.25
N GLN A 38 0.92 -27.95 -10.40
CA GLN A 38 1.71 -28.59 -11.46
C GLN A 38 0.77 -29.43 -12.34
N GLY A 39 0.27 -28.80 -13.42
CA GLY A 39 -0.68 -29.40 -14.35
C GLY A 39 -2.11 -29.51 -13.79
N THR A 40 -2.92 -30.40 -14.36
CA THR A 40 -4.33 -30.61 -13.97
C THR A 40 -4.49 -31.51 -12.74
N SER A 41 -3.44 -32.20 -12.30
CA SER A 41 -3.55 -33.26 -11.29
C SER A 41 -2.48 -33.21 -10.17
N GLY A 42 -1.55 -32.26 -10.20
CA GLY A 42 -0.46 -32.18 -9.21
C GLY A 42 -0.40 -30.83 -8.51
N ALA A 43 0.07 -30.84 -7.26
CA ALA A 43 0.50 -29.64 -6.55
C ALA A 43 1.79 -29.93 -5.78
N LYS A 44 2.77 -29.03 -5.87
CA LYS A 44 4.00 -29.07 -5.09
C LYS A 44 3.85 -28.09 -3.94
N VAL A 45 3.97 -28.60 -2.71
CA VAL A 45 4.03 -27.76 -1.51
C VAL A 45 5.49 -27.51 -1.18
N GLN A 46 5.88 -26.25 -1.08
CA GLN A 46 7.19 -25.82 -0.62
C GLN A 46 7.02 -25.08 0.71
N THR A 47 7.75 -25.54 1.72
CA THR A 47 7.81 -24.89 3.03
C THR A 47 9.21 -24.36 3.26
N SER A 48 9.33 -23.10 3.64
CA SER A 48 10.58 -22.48 4.06
C SER A 48 10.38 -21.82 5.42
N THR A 49 11.34 -22.04 6.32
CA THR A 49 11.36 -21.40 7.64
C THR A 49 12.59 -20.52 7.72
N GLU A 50 12.39 -19.24 8.00
CA GLU A 50 13.45 -18.26 8.24
C GLU A 50 13.36 -17.77 9.68
N THR A 51 14.51 -17.58 10.33
CA THR A 51 14.58 -16.90 11.62
C THR A 51 15.28 -15.56 11.46
N GLY A 52 14.74 -14.53 12.09
CA GLY A 52 15.29 -13.18 12.08
C GLY A 52 15.01 -12.46 13.38
N ASN A 53 15.29 -11.16 13.40
CA ASN A 53 15.03 -10.29 14.54
C ASN A 53 14.17 -9.08 14.14
N GLN A 54 13.35 -9.22 13.09
CA GLN A 54 12.49 -8.16 12.59
C GLN A 54 11.08 -8.69 12.37
N HIS A 55 10.09 -7.99 12.91
CA HIS A 55 8.70 -8.17 12.51
C HIS A 55 8.44 -7.40 11.23
N LYS A 56 7.91 -8.09 10.22
CA LYS A 56 7.53 -7.49 8.95
C LYS A 56 6.01 -7.33 8.89
N TYR A 57 5.54 -6.12 8.65
CA TYR A 57 4.14 -5.79 8.47
C TYR A 57 3.93 -5.30 7.04
N GLN A 58 2.83 -5.72 6.42
CA GLN A 58 2.41 -5.20 5.12
C GLN A 58 1.06 -4.52 5.31
N THR A 59 0.96 -3.29 4.82
CA THR A 59 -0.27 -2.52 4.87
C THR A 59 -0.45 -1.72 3.60
N ARG A 60 -1.70 -1.43 3.28
CA ARG A 60 -2.08 -0.63 2.11
C ARG A 60 -2.60 0.71 2.60
N VAL A 61 -1.94 1.78 2.18
CA VAL A 61 -2.39 3.14 2.45
C VAL A 61 -3.16 3.65 1.23
N VAL A 62 -4.36 4.18 1.46
CA VAL A 62 -5.18 4.81 0.44
C VAL A 62 -5.25 6.30 0.75
N SER A 63 -4.75 7.13 -0.17
CA SER A 63 -4.80 8.59 -0.10
C SER A 63 -5.74 9.13 -1.16
N ASN A 64 -6.44 10.21 -0.84
CA ASN A 64 -7.48 10.79 -1.68
C ASN A 64 -7.37 12.32 -1.76
N ALA A 65 -7.49 12.87 -2.97
CA ALA A 65 -7.55 14.30 -3.22
C ALA A 65 -8.71 14.61 -4.16
N ASN A 66 -9.68 15.39 -3.67
CA ASN A 66 -10.84 15.84 -4.42
C ASN A 66 -10.90 17.38 -4.35
N LYS A 67 -11.10 18.01 -5.52
CA LYS A 67 -11.36 19.45 -5.63
C LYS A 67 -11.92 19.77 -7.02
N VAL A 68 -12.68 20.86 -7.11
CA VAL A 68 -13.13 21.45 -8.38
C VAL A 68 -11.94 21.80 -9.29
N ASN A 69 -12.00 21.35 -10.54
CA ASN A 69 -10.98 21.52 -11.59
C ASN A 69 -9.57 21.11 -11.13
N LEU A 70 -9.49 20.10 -10.25
CA LEU A 70 -8.22 19.64 -9.70
C LEU A 70 -7.33 19.07 -10.81
N LYS A 71 -6.09 19.54 -10.84
CA LYS A 71 -5.04 18.97 -11.70
C LYS A 71 -4.13 18.10 -10.85
N PHE A 72 -3.58 17.05 -11.45
CA PHE A 72 -2.68 16.14 -10.75
C PHE A 72 -1.51 16.84 -9.99
N PRO A 73 -0.82 17.87 -10.53
CA PRO A 73 0.23 18.57 -9.79
C PRO A 73 -0.25 19.27 -8.50
N GLU A 74 -1.53 19.65 -8.43
CA GLU A 74 -2.15 20.18 -7.21
C GLU A 74 -2.59 19.06 -6.26
N ALA A 75 -2.98 17.90 -6.81
CA ALA A 75 -3.40 16.72 -6.04
C ALA A 75 -2.21 16.01 -5.37
N GLN A 76 -1.07 15.95 -6.07
CA GLN A 76 0.14 15.25 -5.62
C GLN A 76 0.57 15.62 -4.19
N PRO A 77 0.75 16.90 -3.81
CA PRO A 77 1.16 17.24 -2.44
C PRO A 77 0.13 16.82 -1.38
N VAL A 78 -1.17 16.83 -1.71
CA VAL A 78 -2.24 16.37 -0.79
C VAL A 78 -2.17 14.85 -0.60
N LEU A 79 -1.96 14.11 -1.69
CA LEU A 79 -1.83 12.65 -1.65
C LEU A 79 -0.57 12.23 -0.88
N GLU A 80 0.54 12.92 -1.08
CA GLU A 80 1.81 12.68 -0.36
C GLU A 80 1.70 13.02 1.13
N ASP A 81 1.04 14.12 1.50
CA ASP A 81 0.82 14.49 2.91
C ASP A 81 -0.06 13.46 3.65
N GLN A 82 -1.12 12.97 2.99
CA GLN A 82 -1.97 11.91 3.57
C GLN A 82 -1.21 10.57 3.70
N LEU A 83 -0.40 10.21 2.72
CA LEU A 83 0.47 9.04 2.80
C LEU A 83 1.46 9.19 3.96
N ALA A 84 2.13 10.34 4.08
CA ALA A 84 3.10 10.61 5.14
C ALA A 84 2.46 10.54 6.53
N LYS A 85 1.27 11.14 6.72
CA LYS A 85 0.49 11.04 7.96
C LYS A 85 0.10 9.60 8.30
N SER A 86 -0.28 8.82 7.30
CA SER A 86 -0.63 7.41 7.50
C SER A 86 0.58 6.59 7.94
N ILE A 87 1.73 6.77 7.28
CA ILE A 87 2.98 6.09 7.63
C ILE A 87 3.45 6.49 9.03
N ALA A 88 3.38 7.78 9.37
CA ALA A 88 3.78 8.30 10.68
C ALA A 88 2.93 7.77 11.85
N ASN A 89 1.70 7.31 11.60
CA ASN A 89 0.83 6.71 12.61
C ASN A 89 0.96 5.19 12.73
N ILE A 90 1.76 4.54 11.88
CA ILE A 90 2.01 3.09 11.98
C ILE A 90 3.22 2.79 12.87
N LEU A 91 4.13 3.76 13.06
CA LEU A 91 5.28 3.72 13.96
C LEU A 91 4.99 4.48 15.25
#